data_AF-A0A7S4IVV8-F1
#
_entry.id   AF-A0A7S4IVV8-F1
#
_cell.length_a   1.000
_cell.length_b   1.000
_cell.length_c   1.000
_cell.angle_alpha   90.00
_cell.angle_beta   90.00
_cell.angle_gamma   90.00
#
_symmetry.space_group_name_H-M   'P 1'
#
loop_
_entity.id
_entity.type
_entity.pdbx_description
1 polymer ?
#
loop_
_entity_poly.entity_id
_entity_poly.type
_entity_poly.pdbx_seq_one_letter_code
_entity_poly.pdbx_strand_id
1 'polypeptide(L)'
;FLLAPQIWEGYRSFEQNVLDSLEALIETGLPKETLAEQEKRLRKVWFREISTPSIDSLDVYDDYRSWESCRGSKIPKHIKNTFEKTKKIRNARLPFEEKIKVGETHSFESPDYSVHQNWIDYLDWEIKKQNAPRIISLLERAVATFPLSLEIWYRYSSFAMQTVVKNNIPKALTICQRSVRNCYWSGKLWEFYLFALELSNSNDFSQE
;
A
#
# COMPACT_ATOMS: atom_id res chain seq x y z
N PHE A 1 -0.40 -8.76 0.89
CA PHE A 1 -0.77 -7.88 2.03
C PHE A 1 -0.88 -8.63 3.36
N LEU A 2 -0.84 -9.97 3.40
CA LEU A 2 -0.89 -10.75 4.65
C LEU A 2 0.34 -10.58 5.57
N LEU A 3 1.48 -10.14 5.04
CA LEU A 3 2.71 -9.93 5.82
C LEU A 3 2.80 -8.56 6.50
N ALA A 4 1.99 -7.57 6.11
CA ALA A 4 2.12 -6.21 6.65
C ALA A 4 1.84 -6.12 8.17
N PRO A 5 0.80 -6.77 8.71
CA PRO A 5 0.59 -6.81 10.16
C PRO A 5 1.76 -7.47 10.90
N GLN A 6 2.29 -8.57 10.38
CA GLN A 6 3.42 -9.30 10.96
C GLN A 6 4.70 -8.48 11.00
N ILE A 7 4.98 -7.70 9.95
CA ILE A 7 6.15 -6.81 9.90
C ILE A 7 6.02 -5.71 10.96
N TRP A 8 4.84 -5.11 11.10
CA TRP A 8 4.60 -4.10 12.12
C TRP A 8 4.67 -4.66 13.53
N GLU A 9 4.07 -5.82 13.78
CA GLU A 9 4.13 -6.52 15.06
C GLU A 9 5.58 -6.90 15.44
N GLY A 10 6.34 -7.43 14.48
CA GLY A 10 7.77 -7.72 14.67
C GLY A 10 8.58 -6.45 14.97
N TYR A 11 8.30 -5.36 14.26
CA TYR A 11 9.00 -4.10 14.49
C TYR A 11 8.62 -3.45 15.84
N ARG A 12 7.35 -3.50 16.23
CA ARG A 12 6.88 -3.01 17.54
C ARG A 12 7.49 -3.83 18.69
N SER A 13 7.43 -5.15 18.60
CA SER A 13 7.99 -6.03 19.64
C SER A 13 9.49 -5.85 19.80
N PHE A 14 10.23 -5.68 18.69
CA PHE A 14 11.65 -5.34 18.75
C PHE A 14 11.91 -4.03 19.50
N GLU A 15 11.25 -2.94 19.13
CA GLU A 15 11.46 -1.63 19.76
C GLU A 15 11.00 -1.61 21.24
N GLN A 16 9.96 -2.40 21.57
CA GLN A 16 9.49 -2.60 22.94
C GLN A 16 10.52 -3.39 23.77
N ASN A 17 11.08 -4.49 23.25
CA ASN A 17 12.11 -5.26 23.92
C ASN A 17 13.38 -4.43 24.20
N VAL A 18 13.74 -3.54 23.27
CA VAL A 18 14.85 -2.59 23.49
C VAL A 18 14.51 -1.62 24.63
N LEU A 19 13.27 -1.12 24.69
CA LEU A 19 12.82 -0.25 25.79
C LEU A 19 12.89 -0.99 27.13
N ASP A 20 12.35 -2.20 27.20
CA ASP A 20 12.34 -3.03 28.42
C ASP A 20 13.77 -3.36 28.90
N SER A 21 14.68 -3.63 27.96
CA SER A 21 16.10 -3.87 28.26
C SER A 21 16.79 -2.62 28.81
N LEU A 22 16.46 -1.43 28.27
CA LEU A 22 16.99 -0.17 28.77
C LEU A 22 16.44 0.16 30.16
N GLU A 23 15.16 -0.14 30.41
CA GLU A 23 14.54 0.05 31.73
C GLU A 23 15.20 -0.80 32.81
N ALA A 24 15.53 -2.05 32.52
CA ALA A 24 16.30 -2.91 33.44
C ALA A 24 17.70 -2.35 33.74
N LEU A 25 18.32 -1.66 32.77
CA LEU A 25 19.66 -1.08 32.93
C LEU A 25 19.66 0.28 33.64
N ILE A 26 18.50 0.93 33.86
CA ILE A 26 18.45 2.20 34.60
C ILE A 26 18.93 2.03 36.04
N GLU A 27 18.70 0.87 36.64
CA GLU A 27 19.20 0.53 37.98
C GLU A 27 20.74 0.54 38.04
N THR A 28 21.42 0.43 36.89
CA THR A 28 22.89 0.38 36.78
C THR A 28 23.55 1.75 36.49
N GLY A 29 22.77 2.84 36.41
CA GLY A 29 23.29 4.21 36.24
C GLY A 29 23.23 4.78 34.82
N LEU A 30 22.38 4.23 33.95
CA LEU A 30 22.19 4.72 32.58
C LEU A 30 21.52 6.11 32.53
N PRO A 31 21.90 7.01 31.60
CA PRO A 31 21.24 8.32 31.45
C PRO A 31 19.74 8.19 31.11
N LYS A 32 18.88 8.93 31.83
CA LYS A 32 17.43 8.97 31.53
C LYS A 32 17.10 9.49 30.12
N GLU A 33 18.03 10.21 29.49
CA GLU A 33 17.90 10.73 28.14
C GLU A 33 17.78 9.61 27.09
N THR A 34 18.51 8.51 27.25
CA THR A 34 18.47 7.39 26.29
C THR A 34 17.11 6.69 26.29
N LEU A 35 16.46 6.59 27.46
CA LEU A 35 15.10 6.07 27.57
C LEU A 35 14.10 7.01 26.88
N ALA A 36 14.21 8.31 27.10
CA ALA A 36 13.32 9.28 26.47
C ALA A 36 13.45 9.28 24.92
N GLU A 37 14.65 9.08 24.41
CA GLU A 37 14.88 8.88 22.97
C GLU A 37 14.24 7.60 22.44
N GLN A 38 14.34 6.49 23.17
CA GLN A 38 13.74 5.23 22.77
C GLN A 38 12.21 5.29 22.79
N GLU A 39 11.60 5.91 23.81
CA GLU A 39 10.16 6.17 23.83
C GLU A 39 9.73 7.01 22.62
N LYS A 40 10.51 8.04 22.26
CA LYS A 40 10.23 8.88 21.08
C LYS A 40 10.28 8.06 19.78
N ARG A 41 11.18 7.09 19.67
CA ARG A 41 11.24 6.16 18.53
C ARG A 41 9.99 5.30 18.49
N LEU A 42 9.63 4.66 19.60
CA LEU A 42 8.45 3.81 19.68
C LEU A 42 7.15 4.59 19.37
N ARG A 43 6.99 5.82 19.88
CA ARG A 43 5.87 6.71 19.49
C ARG A 43 5.82 6.99 17.99
N LYS A 44 6.97 7.16 17.33
CA LYS A 44 7.02 7.31 15.86
C LYS A 44 6.59 6.03 15.14
N VAL A 45 6.94 4.85 15.66
CA VAL A 45 6.50 3.56 15.11
C VAL A 45 4.98 3.45 15.16
N TRP A 46 4.39 3.63 16.35
CA TRP A 46 2.94 3.64 16.54
C TRP A 46 2.23 4.63 15.61
N PHE A 47 2.74 5.87 15.53
CA PHE A 47 2.15 6.89 14.68
C PHE A 47 2.18 6.50 13.20
N ARG A 48 3.29 5.92 12.72
CA ARG A 48 3.41 5.46 11.34
C ARG A 48 2.40 4.36 11.04
N GLU A 49 2.25 3.41 11.94
CA GLU A 49 1.32 2.31 11.76
C GLU A 49 -0.14 2.76 11.75
N ILE A 50 -0.54 3.63 12.70
CA ILE A 50 -1.88 4.24 12.76
C ILE A 50 -2.18 5.06 11.49
N SER A 51 -1.14 5.58 10.82
CA SER A 51 -1.28 6.30 9.56
C SER A 51 -1.50 5.36 8.36
N THR A 52 -1.25 4.07 8.50
CA THR A 52 -1.45 3.08 7.43
C THR A 52 -2.84 2.44 7.50
N PRO A 53 -3.64 2.46 6.40
CA PRO A 53 -4.92 1.78 6.36
C PRO A 53 -4.75 0.26 6.22
N SER A 54 -4.38 -0.43 7.31
CA SER A 54 -4.28 -1.89 7.38
C SER A 54 -5.60 -2.52 7.87
N ILE A 55 -5.78 -3.81 7.62
CA ILE A 55 -6.97 -4.57 8.05
C ILE A 55 -6.96 -4.81 9.57
N ASP A 56 -5.85 -4.64 10.28
CA ASP A 56 -5.79 -4.86 11.73
C ASP A 56 -5.59 -3.55 12.52
N SER A 57 -5.66 -2.40 11.83
CA SER A 57 -5.39 -1.06 12.39
C SER A 57 -6.31 -0.58 13.53
N LEU A 58 -7.40 -1.29 13.85
CA LEU A 58 -8.34 -0.87 14.90
C LEU A 58 -7.76 -1.18 16.28
N ASP A 59 -7.28 -2.41 16.47
CA ASP A 59 -6.73 -2.89 17.74
C ASP A 59 -5.45 -2.12 18.10
N VAL A 60 -4.64 -1.80 17.09
CA VAL A 60 -3.39 -1.02 17.22
C VAL A 60 -3.57 0.33 17.92
N TYR A 61 -4.70 1.01 17.68
CA TYR A 61 -4.93 2.31 18.31
C TYR A 61 -5.31 2.17 19.79
N ASP A 62 -6.06 1.12 20.14
CA ASP A 62 -6.43 0.83 21.52
C ASP A 62 -5.21 0.34 22.33
N ASP A 63 -4.32 -0.44 21.70
CA ASP A 63 -3.02 -0.81 22.26
C ASP A 63 -2.14 0.41 22.52
N TYR A 64 -1.99 1.30 21.53
CA TYR A 64 -1.24 2.54 21.68
C TYR A 64 -1.80 3.43 22.80
N ARG A 65 -3.13 3.52 22.89
CA ARG A 65 -3.81 4.28 23.95
C ARG A 65 -3.51 3.71 25.33
N SER A 66 -3.52 2.39 25.45
CA SER A 66 -3.19 1.70 26.70
C SER A 66 -1.73 1.95 27.08
N TRP A 67 -0.82 1.86 26.11
CA TRP A 67 0.60 2.12 26.29
C TRP A 67 0.90 3.56 26.73
N GLU A 68 0.31 4.57 26.09
CA GLU A 68 0.47 5.99 26.50
C GLU A 68 -0.13 6.26 27.89
N SER A 69 -1.22 5.58 28.25
CA SER A 69 -1.83 5.70 29.58
C SER A 69 -0.89 5.21 30.68
N CYS A 70 -0.16 4.11 30.45
CA CYS A 70 0.86 3.62 31.39
C CYS A 70 2.00 4.64 31.61
N ARG A 71 2.27 5.49 30.61
CA ARG A 71 3.29 6.55 30.68
C ARG A 71 2.75 7.90 31.20
N GLY A 72 1.47 7.97 31.55
CA GLY A 72 0.83 9.20 32.04
C GLY A 72 0.74 10.33 31.02
N SER A 73 0.97 10.04 29.73
CA SER A 73 0.98 11.03 28.65
C SER A 73 -0.37 11.12 27.96
N LYS A 74 -0.76 12.33 27.52
CA LYS A 74 -2.01 12.55 26.77
C LYS A 74 -1.77 12.33 25.28
N ILE A 75 -2.66 11.60 24.63
CA ILE A 75 -2.61 11.38 23.18
C ILE A 75 -2.76 12.73 22.46
N PRO A 76 -1.80 13.12 21.60
CA PRO A 76 -1.92 14.32 20.80
C PRO A 76 -3.13 14.30 19.86
N LYS A 77 -3.81 15.43 19.71
CA LYS A 77 -5.01 15.58 18.86
C LYS A 77 -4.76 15.15 17.40
N HIS A 78 -3.57 15.40 16.87
CA HIS A 78 -3.23 15.06 15.48
C HIS A 78 -3.23 13.53 15.25
N ILE A 79 -2.80 12.73 16.23
CA ILE A 79 -2.79 11.26 16.13
C ILE A 79 -4.23 10.74 16.06
N LYS A 80 -5.10 11.23 16.94
CA LYS A 80 -6.52 10.89 16.92
C LYS A 80 -7.18 11.24 15.59
N ASN A 81 -6.91 12.44 15.07
CA ASN A 81 -7.43 12.87 13.77
C ASN A 81 -6.91 12.00 12.61
N THR A 82 -5.64 11.60 12.65
CA THR A 82 -5.05 10.68 11.67
C THR A 82 -5.72 9.32 11.73
N PHE A 83 -5.89 8.74 12.93
CA PHE A 83 -6.58 7.47 13.12
C PHE A 83 -8.01 7.49 12.55
N GLU A 84 -8.79 8.51 12.86
CA GLU A 84 -10.17 8.64 12.33
C GLU A 84 -10.20 8.72 10.80
N LYS A 85 -9.22 9.41 10.18
CA LYS A 85 -9.07 9.44 8.72
C LYS A 85 -8.70 8.06 8.17
N THR A 86 -7.71 7.40 8.75
CA THR A 86 -7.27 6.05 8.36
C THR A 86 -8.41 5.04 8.47
N LYS A 87 -9.15 5.07 9.58
CA LYS A 87 -10.33 4.21 9.82
C LYS A 87 -11.40 4.38 8.75
N LYS A 88 -11.72 5.62 8.36
CA LYS A 88 -12.66 5.90 7.26
C LYS A 88 -12.14 5.34 5.92
N ILE A 89 -10.86 5.55 5.61
CA ILE A 89 -10.21 5.07 4.39
C ILE A 89 -10.25 3.53 4.32
N ARG A 90 -9.96 2.84 5.44
CA ARG A 90 -10.03 1.39 5.57
C ARG A 90 -11.45 0.87 5.38
N ASN A 91 -12.41 1.40 6.15
CA ASN A 91 -13.79 0.89 6.14
C ASN A 91 -14.44 1.00 4.76
N ALA A 92 -14.10 2.05 4.00
CA ALA A 92 -14.59 2.20 2.63
C ALA A 92 -14.07 1.11 1.66
N ARG A 93 -12.93 0.47 1.98
CA ARG A 93 -12.27 -0.55 1.14
C ARG A 93 -12.48 -1.98 1.63
N LEU A 94 -12.75 -2.15 2.91
CA LEU A 94 -12.96 -3.45 3.54
C LEU A 94 -13.92 -4.38 2.75
N PRO A 95 -15.10 -3.95 2.28
CA PRO A 95 -16.01 -4.85 1.56
C PRO A 95 -15.44 -5.33 0.21
N PHE A 96 -14.54 -4.58 -0.41
CA PHE A 96 -13.87 -5.01 -1.64
C PHE A 96 -12.71 -5.96 -1.33
N GLU A 97 -11.91 -5.66 -0.30
CA GLU A 97 -10.79 -6.51 0.11
C GLU A 97 -11.27 -7.89 0.59
N GLU A 98 -12.43 -7.97 1.26
CA GLU A 98 -13.04 -9.25 1.67
C GLU A 98 -13.47 -10.09 0.46
N LYS A 99 -14.10 -9.47 -0.55
CA LYS A 99 -14.52 -10.17 -1.78
C LYS A 99 -13.36 -10.76 -2.57
N ILE A 100 -12.25 -10.02 -2.70
CA ILE A 100 -11.08 -10.52 -3.43
C ILE A 100 -10.29 -11.56 -2.64
N LYS A 101 -10.28 -11.49 -1.29
CA LYS A 101 -9.62 -12.49 -0.43
C LYS A 101 -10.24 -13.88 -0.55
N VAL A 102 -11.56 -13.96 -0.53
CA VAL A 102 -12.29 -15.25 -0.70
C VAL A 102 -11.90 -15.91 -2.03
N GLY A 103 -11.67 -15.08 -3.05
CA GLY A 103 -11.23 -15.50 -4.38
C GLY A 103 -9.76 -15.91 -4.52
N GLU A 104 -8.89 -15.69 -3.51
CA GLU A 104 -7.49 -16.17 -3.57
C GLU A 104 -7.37 -17.70 -3.50
N THR A 105 -8.49 -18.41 -3.23
CA THR A 105 -8.61 -19.88 -3.35
C THR A 105 -8.80 -20.38 -4.79
N HIS A 106 -8.88 -19.46 -5.76
CA HIS A 106 -9.01 -19.76 -7.18
C HIS A 106 -7.82 -20.59 -7.67
N SER A 107 -8.07 -21.87 -8.00
CA SER A 107 -7.11 -22.72 -8.70
C SER A 107 -7.32 -22.65 -10.21
N PHE A 108 -6.29 -22.97 -10.99
CA PHE A 108 -6.43 -23.13 -12.45
C PHE A 108 -7.45 -24.21 -12.82
N GLU A 109 -7.69 -25.17 -11.90
CA GLU A 109 -8.59 -26.30 -12.07
C GLU A 109 -10.08 -25.93 -11.87
N SER A 110 -10.36 -24.83 -11.15
CA SER A 110 -11.73 -24.33 -10.94
C SER A 110 -11.77 -22.81 -11.09
N PRO A 111 -11.87 -22.30 -12.33
CA PRO A 111 -11.89 -20.87 -12.56
C PRO A 111 -13.19 -20.25 -12.04
N ASP A 112 -13.09 -19.50 -10.95
CA ASP A 112 -14.18 -18.71 -10.42
C ASP A 112 -14.19 -17.31 -11.06
N TYR A 113 -15.02 -17.17 -12.09
CA TYR A 113 -15.23 -15.90 -12.80
C TYR A 113 -15.74 -14.77 -11.90
N SER A 114 -16.34 -15.09 -10.74
CA SER A 114 -16.79 -14.06 -9.79
C SER A 114 -15.61 -13.30 -9.16
N VAL A 115 -14.45 -13.95 -9.03
CA VAL A 115 -13.24 -13.32 -8.49
C VAL A 115 -12.73 -12.24 -9.44
N HIS A 116 -12.67 -12.54 -10.74
CA HIS A 116 -12.27 -11.56 -11.75
C HIS A 116 -13.19 -10.32 -11.70
N GLN A 117 -14.51 -10.52 -11.66
CA GLN A 117 -15.46 -9.42 -11.55
C GLN A 117 -15.29 -8.61 -10.25
N ASN A 118 -15.04 -9.26 -9.11
CA ASN A 118 -14.78 -8.58 -7.84
C ASN A 118 -13.54 -7.65 -7.93
N TRP A 119 -12.51 -8.06 -8.67
CA TRP A 119 -11.34 -7.22 -8.94
C TRP A 119 -11.68 -6.02 -9.83
N ILE A 120 -12.46 -6.23 -10.90
CA ILE A 120 -12.91 -5.15 -11.78
C ILE A 120 -13.73 -4.11 -11.01
N ASP A 121 -14.68 -4.56 -10.20
CA ASP A 121 -15.51 -3.68 -9.37
C ASP A 121 -14.67 -2.84 -8.40
N TYR A 122 -13.65 -3.44 -7.79
CA TYR A 122 -12.75 -2.72 -6.90
C TYR A 122 -11.85 -1.72 -7.65
N LEU A 123 -11.32 -2.11 -8.80
CA LEU A 123 -10.52 -1.22 -9.65
C LEU A 123 -11.34 -0.01 -10.09
N ASP A 124 -12.57 -0.21 -10.54
CA ASP A 124 -13.46 0.87 -10.97
C ASP A 124 -13.80 1.82 -9.82
N TRP A 125 -14.00 1.28 -8.62
CA TRP A 125 -14.22 2.08 -7.43
C TRP A 125 -12.98 2.90 -7.03
N GLU A 126 -11.78 2.30 -7.07
CA GLU A 126 -10.54 2.96 -6.64
C GLU A 126 -10.05 3.99 -7.67
N ILE A 127 -10.19 3.72 -8.97
CA ILE A 127 -9.84 4.67 -10.05
C ILE A 127 -10.65 5.97 -9.91
N LYS A 128 -11.95 5.87 -9.54
CA LYS A 128 -12.80 7.04 -9.28
C LYS A 128 -12.31 7.92 -8.11
N LYS A 129 -11.47 7.39 -7.21
CA LYS A 129 -10.90 8.16 -6.09
C LYS A 129 -9.65 8.97 -6.46
N GLN A 130 -9.12 8.79 -7.67
CA GLN A 130 -7.99 9.57 -8.23
C GLN A 130 -6.72 9.59 -7.34
N ASN A 131 -6.51 8.59 -6.50
CA ASN A 131 -5.29 8.44 -5.71
C ASN A 131 -4.28 7.58 -6.48
N ALA A 132 -3.38 8.23 -7.23
CA ALA A 132 -2.50 7.53 -8.17
C ALA A 132 -1.62 6.43 -7.51
N PRO A 133 -0.90 6.68 -6.40
CA PRO A 133 -0.13 5.61 -5.73
C PRO A 133 -0.99 4.40 -5.34
N ARG A 134 -2.21 4.64 -4.87
CA ARG A 134 -3.12 3.57 -4.45
C ARG A 134 -3.68 2.79 -5.65
N ILE A 135 -4.08 3.49 -6.70
CA ILE A 135 -4.56 2.89 -7.96
C ILE A 135 -3.47 1.99 -8.56
N ILE A 136 -2.23 2.48 -8.63
CA ILE A 136 -1.08 1.68 -9.11
C ILE A 136 -0.89 0.45 -8.24
N SER A 137 -0.88 0.60 -6.91
CA SER A 137 -0.73 -0.54 -6.01
C SER A 137 -1.83 -1.59 -6.19
N LEU A 138 -3.07 -1.18 -6.46
CA LEU A 138 -4.18 -2.11 -6.69
C LEU A 138 -4.08 -2.78 -8.06
N LEU A 139 -3.74 -2.04 -9.12
CA LEU A 139 -3.53 -2.57 -10.46
C LEU A 139 -2.38 -3.57 -10.51
N GLU A 140 -1.27 -3.30 -9.81
CA GLU A 140 -0.14 -4.24 -9.70
C GLU A 140 -0.56 -5.57 -9.06
N ARG A 141 -1.40 -5.53 -8.01
CA ARG A 141 -1.96 -6.76 -7.44
C ARG A 141 -2.85 -7.48 -8.44
N ALA A 142 -3.73 -6.73 -9.12
CA ALA A 142 -4.70 -7.31 -10.05
C ALA A 142 -4.02 -8.02 -11.24
N VAL A 143 -2.97 -7.43 -11.83
CA VAL A 143 -2.21 -8.08 -12.92
C VAL A 143 -1.31 -9.21 -12.42
N ALA A 144 -0.94 -9.23 -11.14
CA ALA A 144 -0.26 -10.38 -10.55
C ALA A 144 -1.22 -11.58 -10.38
N THR A 145 -2.48 -11.31 -10.02
CA THR A 145 -3.52 -12.34 -9.94
C THR A 145 -4.00 -12.80 -11.31
N PHE A 146 -4.19 -11.86 -12.25
CA PHE A 146 -4.70 -12.13 -13.60
C PHE A 146 -3.79 -11.57 -14.69
N PRO A 147 -2.60 -12.16 -14.90
CA PRO A 147 -1.61 -11.63 -15.83
C PRO A 147 -2.09 -11.64 -17.29
N LEU A 148 -3.03 -12.52 -17.67
CA LEU A 148 -3.54 -12.59 -19.04
C LEU A 148 -4.86 -11.82 -19.24
N SER A 149 -5.33 -11.07 -18.22
CA SER A 149 -6.56 -10.30 -18.34
C SER A 149 -6.33 -9.03 -19.15
N LEU A 150 -6.78 -9.07 -20.41
CA LEU A 150 -6.73 -7.91 -21.31
C LEU A 150 -7.44 -6.68 -20.71
N GLU A 151 -8.58 -6.90 -20.05
CA GLU A 151 -9.38 -5.84 -19.42
C GLU A 151 -8.61 -5.09 -18.32
N ILE A 152 -7.91 -5.82 -17.44
CA ILE A 152 -7.11 -5.22 -16.37
C ILE A 152 -5.89 -4.48 -16.97
N TRP A 153 -5.24 -5.07 -17.98
CA TRP A 153 -4.12 -4.41 -18.66
C TRP A 153 -4.52 -3.15 -19.42
N TYR A 154 -5.73 -3.10 -20.00
CA TYR A 154 -6.26 -1.87 -20.59
C TYR A 154 -6.46 -0.79 -19.55
N ARG A 155 -7.04 -1.12 -18.40
CA ARG A 155 -7.20 -0.16 -17.29
C ARG A 155 -5.84 0.33 -16.81
N TYR A 156 -4.87 -0.56 -16.66
CA TYR A 156 -3.54 -0.17 -16.20
C TYR A 156 -2.81 0.72 -17.22
N SER A 157 -2.76 0.30 -18.48
CA SER A 157 -2.07 1.06 -19.53
C SER A 157 -2.75 2.41 -19.77
N SER A 158 -4.08 2.45 -19.83
CA SER A 158 -4.85 3.69 -19.96
C SER A 158 -4.57 4.65 -18.79
N PHE A 159 -4.61 4.15 -17.55
CA PHE A 159 -4.27 4.96 -16.37
C PHE A 159 -2.83 5.47 -16.43
N ALA A 160 -1.88 4.64 -16.85
CA ALA A 160 -0.48 5.02 -17.02
C ALA A 160 -0.31 6.14 -18.04
N MET A 161 -1.00 6.06 -19.18
CA MET A 161 -0.95 7.06 -20.23
C MET A 161 -1.65 8.37 -19.87
N GLN A 162 -2.69 8.33 -19.03
CA GLN A 162 -3.42 9.54 -18.63
C GLN A 162 -2.75 10.29 -17.47
N THR A 163 -2.15 9.53 -16.54
CA THR A 163 -1.73 10.06 -15.23
C THR A 163 -0.24 9.89 -14.95
N VAL A 164 0.33 8.72 -15.22
CA VAL A 164 1.72 8.41 -14.83
C VAL A 164 2.72 9.04 -15.78
N VAL A 165 2.46 8.99 -17.09
CA VAL A 165 3.39 9.47 -18.12
C VAL A 165 3.77 10.94 -17.94
N LYS A 166 2.83 11.77 -17.43
CA LYS A 166 3.07 13.20 -17.17
C LYS A 166 4.16 13.46 -16.14
N ASN A 167 4.32 12.56 -15.17
CA ASN A 167 5.26 12.72 -14.05
C ASN A 167 6.45 11.76 -14.13
N ASN A 168 6.30 10.61 -14.80
CA ASN A 168 7.30 9.56 -14.86
C ASN A 168 7.11 8.71 -16.12
N ILE A 169 7.66 9.20 -17.23
CA ILE A 169 7.63 8.52 -18.53
C ILE A 169 8.27 7.12 -18.45
N PRO A 170 9.45 6.92 -17.83
CA PRO A 170 10.04 5.57 -17.73
C PRO A 170 9.11 4.57 -17.04
N LYS A 171 8.42 4.99 -15.98
CA LYS A 171 7.44 4.13 -15.31
C LYS A 171 6.25 3.80 -16.20
N ALA A 172 5.70 4.78 -16.93
CA ALA A 172 4.61 4.52 -17.87
C ALA A 172 5.04 3.56 -18.99
N LEU A 173 6.26 3.73 -19.51
CA LEU A 173 6.86 2.85 -20.51
C LEU A 173 6.98 1.41 -20.01
N THR A 174 7.52 1.20 -18.80
CA THR A 174 7.63 -0.16 -18.23
C THR A 174 6.28 -0.84 -18.04
N ILE A 175 5.24 -0.09 -17.67
CA ILE A 175 3.87 -0.62 -17.55
C ILE A 175 3.35 -1.07 -18.91
N CYS A 176 3.49 -0.24 -19.95
CA CYS A 176 3.02 -0.57 -21.30
C CYS A 176 3.83 -1.71 -21.93
N GLN A 177 5.13 -1.79 -21.64
CA GLN A 177 5.96 -2.91 -22.09
C GLN A 177 5.49 -4.24 -21.47
N ARG A 178 5.15 -4.24 -20.17
CA ARG A 178 4.63 -5.42 -19.50
C ARG A 178 3.27 -5.84 -20.05
N SER A 179 2.42 -4.88 -20.42
CA SER A 179 1.08 -5.19 -20.95
C SER A 179 1.16 -5.92 -22.29
N VAL A 180 2.03 -5.48 -23.22
CA VAL A 180 2.22 -6.17 -24.51
C VAL A 180 2.94 -7.52 -24.38
N ARG A 181 3.77 -7.71 -23.35
CA ARG A 181 4.38 -9.02 -23.06
C ARG A 181 3.36 -10.06 -22.60
N ASN A 182 2.38 -9.63 -21.81
CA ASN A 182 1.36 -10.54 -21.28
C ASN A 182 0.17 -10.72 -22.24
N CYS A 183 -0.23 -9.66 -22.94
CA CYS A 183 -1.39 -9.64 -23.84
C CYS A 183 -1.00 -9.16 -25.25
N TYR A 184 -0.04 -9.85 -25.86
CA TYR A 184 0.57 -9.47 -27.15
C TYR A 184 -0.42 -9.42 -28.33
N TRP A 185 -1.57 -10.08 -28.22
CA TRP A 185 -2.61 -10.09 -29.26
C TRP A 185 -3.42 -8.79 -29.32
N SER A 186 -3.25 -7.87 -28.36
CA SER A 186 -4.00 -6.62 -28.33
C SER A 186 -3.26 -5.49 -29.06
N GLY A 187 -3.77 -5.09 -30.22
CA GLY A 187 -3.29 -3.90 -30.94
C GLY A 187 -3.39 -2.61 -30.12
N LYS A 188 -4.39 -2.49 -29.25
CA LYS A 188 -4.57 -1.28 -28.43
C LYS A 188 -3.52 -1.16 -27.32
N LEU A 189 -3.03 -2.27 -26.77
CA LEU A 189 -1.88 -2.23 -25.85
C LEU A 189 -0.58 -1.84 -26.55
N TRP A 190 -0.39 -2.32 -27.80
CA TRP A 190 0.72 -1.90 -28.64
C TRP A 190 0.68 -0.40 -28.95
N GLU A 191 -0.50 0.17 -29.22
CA GLU A 191 -0.68 1.62 -29.40
C GLU A 191 -0.17 2.41 -28.18
N PHE A 192 -0.56 2.02 -26.96
CA PHE A 192 -0.06 2.66 -25.74
C PHE A 192 1.46 2.53 -25.58
N TYR A 193 2.03 1.37 -25.88
CA TYR A 193 3.46 1.13 -25.77
C TYR A 193 4.27 1.95 -26.79
N LEU A 194 3.84 1.98 -28.06
CA LEU A 194 4.48 2.78 -29.11
C LEU A 194 4.44 4.27 -28.77
N PHE A 195 3.29 4.77 -28.31
CA PHE A 195 3.17 6.17 -27.89
C PHE A 195 4.08 6.48 -26.68
N ALA A 196 4.18 5.58 -25.71
CA ALA A 196 5.11 5.76 -24.58
C ALA A 196 6.59 5.77 -25.02
N LEU A 197 6.96 5.00 -26.05
CA LEU A 197 8.30 5.00 -26.64
C LEU A 197 8.62 6.31 -27.37
N GLU A 198 7.67 6.83 -28.15
CA GLU A 198 7.84 8.12 -28.84
C GLU A 198 8.08 9.25 -27.84
N LEU A 199 7.32 9.24 -26.73
CA LEU A 199 7.49 10.20 -25.65
C LEU A 199 8.83 10.05 -24.92
N SER A 200 9.30 8.82 -24.66
CA SER A 200 10.60 8.62 -24.01
C SER A 200 11.73 9.13 -24.89
N ASN A 201 11.71 8.78 -26.17
CA ASN A 201 12.75 9.20 -27.11
C ASN A 201 12.79 10.72 -27.29
N SER A 202 11.63 11.38 -27.38
CA SER A 202 11.54 12.83 -27.51
C SER A 202 12.13 13.57 -26.29
N ASN A 203 12.01 12.96 -25.11
CA ASN A 203 12.52 13.53 -23.87
C ASN A 203 14.05 13.46 -23.80
N ASP A 204 14.64 12.40 -24.34
CA ASP A 204 16.10 12.20 -24.38
C ASP A 204 16.77 13.25 -25.29
N PHE A 205 16.16 13.56 -26.45
CA PHE A 205 16.66 14.62 -27.35
C PHE A 205 16.52 16.04 -26.79
N SER A 206 15.70 16.26 -25.77
CA SER A 206 15.52 17.58 -25.15
C SER A 206 16.52 17.86 -24.03
N GLN A 207 17.34 16.87 -23.65
CA GLN A 207 18.32 16.96 -22.57
C GLN A 207 19.78 17.00 -23.07
N GLU A 208 19.99 16.85 -24.39
CA GLU A 208 21.27 17.08 -25.09
C GLU A 208 21.38 18.54 -25.59
#